data_AF-A0A0B1TRB5-F1
#
_entry.id   AF-A0A0B1TRB5-F1
#
_cell.length_a   1.000
_cell.length_b   1.000
_cell.length_c   1.000
_cell.angle_alpha   90.00
_cell.angle_beta   90.00
_cell.angle_gamma   90.00
#
_symmetry.space_group_name_H-M   'P 1'
#
loop_
_entity.id
_entity.type
_entity.pdbx_description
1 polymer ?
#
loop_
_entity_poly.entity_id
_entity_poly.type
_entity_poly.pdbx_seq_one_letter_code
_entity_poly.pdbx_strand_id
1 'polypeptide(L)'
;MLGSIGYWYGSNQVHVPGASATVPYGPHELFSAVPSRSYFPRGFLWDEGFHNILIRKFDPELSLEILVSWLNTMSESGWIPREMILGVEAEAKVPSEYIVQRTNIANPPSIFYVVDKMLDDEKLLAKHGSILASMYPRLEKWYRWLRRSQAGKEKGTFR
;
A
#
# COMPACT_ATOMS: atom_id res chain seq x y z
N MET A 1 -2.14 -8.66 15.12
CA MET A 1 -0.77 -8.51 14.62
C MET A 1 -0.42 -9.68 13.70
N LEU A 2 0.07 -10.83 14.17
CA LEU A 2 0.34 -11.97 13.26
C LEU A 2 -0.95 -12.68 12.81
N GLY A 3 -1.85 -13.00 13.74
CA GLY A 3 -3.17 -13.60 13.41
C GLY A 3 -4.16 -12.67 12.70
N SER A 4 -3.73 -11.46 12.33
CA SER A 4 -4.50 -10.53 11.50
C SER A 4 -3.93 -10.43 10.08
N ILE A 5 -2.84 -11.13 9.76
CA ILE A 5 -2.33 -11.23 8.41
C ILE A 5 -3.29 -12.10 7.60
N GLY A 6 -3.63 -11.64 6.40
CA GLY A 6 -4.51 -12.35 5.48
C GLY A 6 -4.07 -12.21 4.04
N TYR A 7 -4.82 -12.86 3.15
CA TYR A 7 -4.66 -12.80 1.71
C TYR A 7 -6.00 -12.42 1.08
N TRP A 8 -5.98 -11.44 0.20
CA TRP A 8 -7.16 -10.99 -0.55
C TRP A 8 -6.89 -11.02 -2.05
N TYR A 9 -7.93 -11.29 -2.83
CA TYR A 9 -7.88 -11.28 -4.29
C TYR A 9 -9.12 -10.61 -4.87
N GLY A 10 -8.94 -9.72 -5.85
CA GLY A 10 -10.06 -9.04 -6.51
C GLY A 10 -9.66 -7.73 -7.14
N SER A 11 -10.64 -6.87 -7.45
CA SER A 11 -10.40 -5.54 -8.00
C SER A 11 -10.98 -4.47 -7.08
N ASN A 12 -10.26 -3.36 -6.91
CA ASN A 12 -10.84 -2.16 -6.31
C ASN A 12 -11.77 -1.47 -7.32
N GLN A 13 -12.78 -0.76 -6.84
CA GLN A 13 -13.50 0.21 -7.67
C GLN A 13 -12.79 1.56 -7.58
N VAL A 14 -12.40 2.13 -8.73
CA VAL A 14 -11.64 3.38 -8.76
C VAL A 14 -12.31 4.46 -9.60
N HIS A 15 -12.22 5.71 -9.15
CA HIS A 15 -12.56 6.89 -9.93
C HIS A 15 -11.29 7.65 -10.32
N VAL A 16 -11.10 7.83 -11.63
CA VAL A 16 -10.04 8.64 -12.20
C VAL A 16 -10.58 10.05 -12.48
N PRO A 17 -9.87 11.14 -12.09
CA PRO A 17 -10.31 12.49 -12.42
C PRO A 17 -10.61 12.66 -13.90
N GLY A 18 -11.80 13.19 -14.21
CA GLY A 18 -12.28 13.39 -15.58
C GLY A 18 -13.02 12.19 -16.19
N ALA A 19 -13.01 11.02 -15.56
CA ALA A 19 -13.81 9.87 -16.00
C ALA A 19 -15.29 10.05 -15.62
N SER A 20 -16.18 9.60 -16.52
CA SER A 20 -17.64 9.62 -16.33
C SER A 20 -18.17 8.53 -15.40
N ALA A 21 -17.40 7.45 -15.22
CA ALA A 21 -17.78 6.31 -14.39
C ALA A 21 -16.57 5.77 -13.61
N THR A 22 -16.86 4.96 -12.59
CA THR A 22 -15.85 4.14 -11.91
C THR A 22 -15.43 2.97 -12.77
N VAL A 23 -14.17 2.55 -12.64
CA VAL A 23 -13.62 1.40 -13.36
C VAL A 23 -13.01 0.41 -12.36
N PRO A 24 -13.01 -0.89 -12.65
CA PRO A 24 -12.27 -1.86 -11.84
C PRO A 24 -10.76 -1.63 -11.97
N TYR A 25 -10.04 -1.76 -10.87
CA TYR A 25 -8.58 -1.70 -10.80
C TYR A 25 -8.02 -2.98 -10.18
N GLY A 26 -7.43 -3.81 -11.03
CA GLY A 26 -7.00 -5.17 -10.71
C GLY A 26 -7.22 -6.13 -11.90
N PRO A 27 -7.27 -7.45 -11.66
CA PRO A 27 -7.23 -8.05 -10.33
C PRO A 27 -5.86 -7.87 -9.65
N HIS A 28 -5.89 -7.71 -8.33
CA HIS A 28 -4.72 -7.73 -7.48
C HIS A 28 -4.84 -8.85 -6.47
N GLU A 29 -3.69 -9.37 -6.08
CA GLU A 29 -3.53 -10.10 -4.83
C GLU A 29 -2.87 -9.18 -3.80
N LEU A 30 -3.28 -9.31 -2.54
CA LEU A 30 -2.69 -8.58 -1.43
C LEU A 30 -2.48 -9.52 -0.24
N PHE A 31 -1.24 -9.58 0.24
CA PHE A 31 -0.84 -10.20 1.48
C PHE A 31 -0.47 -9.10 2.49
N SER A 32 -1.25 -8.96 3.56
CA SER A 32 -1.19 -7.78 4.43
C SER A 32 -1.70 -8.08 5.83
N ALA A 33 -1.22 -7.34 6.83
CA ALA A 33 -1.93 -7.22 8.11
C ALA A 33 -3.17 -6.33 7.97
N VAL A 34 -4.08 -6.41 8.95
CA VAL A 34 -5.27 -5.56 9.03
C VAL A 34 -5.36 -4.82 10.37
N PRO A 35 -5.91 -3.59 10.41
CA PRO A 35 -6.04 -2.83 11.66
C PRO A 35 -6.96 -3.51 12.67
N SER A 36 -8.04 -4.13 12.20
CA SER A 36 -9.00 -4.85 13.04
C SER A 36 -9.70 -5.95 12.25
N ARG A 37 -9.65 -7.18 12.76
CA ARG A 37 -10.37 -8.32 12.14
C ARG A 37 -11.90 -8.14 12.13
N SER A 38 -12.43 -7.35 13.06
CA SER A 38 -13.88 -7.17 13.22
C SER A 38 -14.40 -5.97 12.43
N TYR A 39 -13.67 -4.85 12.45
CA TYR A 39 -14.14 -3.59 11.89
C TYR A 39 -13.47 -3.23 10.56
N PHE A 40 -12.21 -3.62 10.38
CA PHE A 40 -11.39 -3.22 9.23
C PHE A 40 -10.63 -4.42 8.64
N PRO A 41 -11.30 -5.50 8.20
CA PRO A 41 -10.64 -6.74 7.77
C PRO A 41 -10.09 -6.65 6.34
N ARG A 42 -9.30 -5.61 6.05
CA ARG A 42 -8.71 -5.33 4.73
C ARG A 42 -7.42 -4.53 4.88
N GLY A 43 -6.65 -4.42 3.79
CA GLY A 43 -5.41 -3.66 3.78
C GLY A 43 -5.65 -2.15 3.82
N PHE A 44 -4.89 -1.43 4.65
CA PHE A 44 -4.83 0.03 4.70
C PHE A 44 -3.37 0.49 4.55
N LEU A 45 -3.11 1.34 3.56
CA LEU A 45 -1.75 1.64 3.11
C LEU A 45 -0.88 2.27 4.20
N TRP A 46 -1.42 3.21 4.98
CA TRP A 46 -0.62 3.87 6.03
C TRP A 46 -0.52 3.05 7.31
N ASP A 47 -1.59 2.34 7.71
CA ASP A 47 -1.56 1.42 8.86
C ASP A 47 -0.47 0.34 8.66
N GLU A 48 -0.25 -0.10 7.43
CA GLU A 48 0.69 -1.18 7.14
C GLU A 48 2.14 -0.87 7.54
N GLY A 49 2.57 0.39 7.39
CA GLY A 49 3.87 0.81 7.89
C GLY A 49 3.99 0.58 9.40
N PHE A 50 2.97 0.95 10.17
CA PHE A 50 2.96 0.74 11.63
C PHE A 50 2.88 -0.73 12.02
N HIS A 51 2.12 -1.55 11.30
CA HIS A 51 2.12 -3.00 11.49
C HIS A 51 3.54 -3.57 11.34
N ASN A 52 4.25 -3.16 10.29
CA ASN A 52 5.56 -3.68 9.94
C ASN A 52 6.71 -3.15 10.81
N ILE A 53 6.53 -2.07 11.56
CA ILE A 53 7.46 -1.69 12.64
C ILE A 53 7.62 -2.83 13.65
N LEU A 54 6.54 -3.56 13.93
CA LEU A 54 6.51 -4.68 14.87
C LEU A 54 6.76 -6.02 14.18
N ILE A 55 6.09 -6.30 13.05
CA ILE A 55 6.25 -7.59 12.33
C ILE A 55 7.72 -7.83 11.99
N ARG A 56 8.44 -6.82 11.47
CA ARG A 56 9.85 -6.99 11.11
C ARG A 56 10.76 -7.38 12.28
N LYS A 57 10.41 -7.00 13.52
CA LYS A 57 11.22 -7.36 14.69
C LYS A 57 11.09 -8.84 15.04
N PHE A 58 9.97 -9.44 14.64
CA PHE A 58 9.70 -10.86 14.82
C PHE A 58 10.19 -11.67 13.62
N ASP A 59 9.83 -11.22 12.41
CA ASP A 59 10.16 -11.86 11.15
C ASP A 59 10.40 -10.79 10.05
N PRO A 60 11.67 -10.46 9.75
CA PRO A 60 12.03 -9.51 8.70
C PRO A 60 11.65 -9.96 7.29
N GLU A 61 11.67 -11.26 7.01
CA GLU A 61 11.36 -11.81 5.67
C GLU A 61 9.87 -11.72 5.41
N LEU A 62 9.03 -12.05 6.40
CA LEU A 62 7.59 -11.85 6.33
C LEU A 62 7.22 -10.37 6.10
N SER A 63 7.93 -9.46 6.76
CA SER A 63 7.72 -8.02 6.54
C SER A 63 8.10 -7.61 5.10
N LEU A 64 9.18 -8.16 4.55
CA LEU A 64 9.59 -7.91 3.17
C LEU A 64 8.53 -8.41 2.18
N GLU A 65 7.98 -9.62 2.38
CA GLU A 65 6.91 -10.16 1.55
C GLU A 65 5.67 -9.27 1.52
N ILE A 66 5.24 -8.79 2.69
CA ILE A 66 4.11 -7.87 2.83
C ILE A 66 4.37 -6.57 2.07
N LEU A 67 5.54 -5.95 2.23
CA LEU A 67 5.87 -4.70 1.54
C LEU A 67 5.92 -4.89 0.02
N VAL A 68 6.49 -6.00 -0.46
CA VAL A 68 6.49 -6.34 -1.90
C VAL A 68 5.07 -6.51 -2.41
N SER A 69 4.19 -7.19 -1.66
CA SER A 69 2.79 -7.34 -2.02
C SER A 69 2.10 -5.99 -2.20
N TRP A 70 2.28 -5.05 -1.27
CA TRP A 70 1.75 -3.69 -1.42
C TRP A 70 2.29 -2.96 -2.64
N LEU A 71 3.61 -3.00 -2.88
CA LEU A 71 4.22 -2.33 -4.03
C LEU A 71 3.77 -2.93 -5.38
N ASN A 72 3.33 -4.19 -5.41
CA ASN A 72 2.78 -4.83 -6.60
C ASN A 72 1.38 -4.30 -6.99
N THR A 73 0.66 -3.69 -6.04
CA THR A 73 -0.67 -3.06 -6.28
C THR A 73 -0.59 -1.63 -6.84
N MET A 74 0.63 -1.16 -7.13
CA MET A 74 0.88 0.19 -7.62
C MET A 74 0.49 0.35 -9.09
N SER A 75 -0.12 1.49 -9.40
CA SER A 75 -0.49 1.85 -10.77
C SER A 75 0.73 2.28 -11.59
N GLU A 76 0.56 2.32 -12.91
CA GLU A 76 1.61 2.81 -13.81
C GLU A 76 2.10 4.22 -13.46
N SER A 77 1.22 5.06 -12.90
CA SER A 77 1.50 6.44 -12.53
C SER A 77 2.16 6.61 -11.16
N GLY A 78 2.23 5.54 -10.35
CA GLY A 78 2.81 5.53 -9.00
C GLY A 78 1.80 5.67 -7.86
N TRP A 79 0.50 5.59 -8.15
CA TRP A 79 -0.55 5.62 -7.13
C TRP A 79 -0.76 4.22 -6.54
N ILE A 80 -1.01 4.15 -5.23
CA ILE A 80 -1.44 2.93 -4.54
C ILE A 80 -2.77 3.24 -3.85
N PRO A 81 -3.81 2.38 -3.96
CA PRO A 81 -5.06 2.59 -3.24
C PRO A 81 -4.83 2.65 -1.72
N ARG A 82 -5.46 3.62 -1.06
CA ARG A 82 -5.32 3.76 0.40
C ARG A 82 -5.99 2.65 1.19
N GLU A 83 -7.11 2.14 0.67
CA GLU A 83 -7.81 0.97 1.18
C GLU A 83 -7.91 -0.06 0.06
N MET A 84 -7.57 -1.31 0.37
CA MET A 84 -7.58 -2.41 -0.57
C MET A 84 -8.83 -3.26 -0.36
N ILE A 85 -9.92 -2.88 -1.02
CA ILE A 85 -11.24 -3.53 -0.94
C ILE A 85 -11.34 -4.49 -2.11
N LEU A 86 -10.81 -5.69 -1.93
CA LEU A 86 -10.65 -6.68 -2.99
C LEU A 86 -11.70 -7.78 -2.89
N GLY A 87 -12.69 -7.73 -3.79
CA GLY A 87 -13.73 -8.76 -3.90
C GLY A 87 -14.94 -8.52 -3.00
N VAL A 88 -16.00 -9.31 -3.24
CA VAL A 88 -17.33 -9.12 -2.63
C VAL A 88 -17.33 -9.28 -1.11
N GLU A 89 -16.43 -10.12 -0.57
CA GLU A 89 -16.30 -10.32 0.88
C GLU A 89 -15.77 -9.07 1.58
N ALA A 90 -14.79 -8.38 0.96
CA ALA A 90 -14.26 -7.13 1.47
C ALA A 90 -15.30 -6.01 1.32
N GLU A 91 -15.96 -5.91 0.17
CA GLU A 91 -17.02 -4.92 -0.09
C GLU A 91 -18.18 -5.04 0.92
N ALA A 92 -18.59 -6.25 1.30
CA ALA A 92 -19.67 -6.49 2.26
C ALA A 92 -19.40 -5.91 3.67
N LYS A 93 -18.16 -5.53 3.97
CA LYS A 93 -17.75 -4.92 5.25
C LYS A 93 -17.51 -3.41 5.13
N VAL A 94 -17.86 -2.79 4.00
CA VAL A 94 -17.63 -1.37 3.73
C VAL A 94 -18.94 -0.70 3.31
N PRO A 95 -19.34 0.42 3.94
CA PRO A 95 -20.44 1.23 3.45
C PRO A 95 -20.20 1.67 2.01
N SER A 96 -21.24 1.69 1.17
CA SER A 96 -21.11 1.85 -0.28
C SER A 96 -20.43 3.14 -0.70
N GLU A 97 -20.59 4.21 0.09
CA GLU A 97 -19.96 5.51 -0.11
C GLU A 97 -18.42 5.50 0.03
N TYR A 98 -17.84 4.48 0.69
CA TYR A 98 -16.39 4.36 0.92
C TYR A 98 -15.71 3.31 0.03
N ILE A 99 -16.47 2.57 -0.78
CA ILE A 99 -15.91 1.53 -1.66
C ILE A 99 -15.01 2.16 -2.74
N VAL A 100 -15.44 3.27 -3.33
CA VAL A 100 -14.75 3.89 -4.47
C VAL A 100 -13.46 4.58 -4.02
N GLN A 101 -12.33 4.09 -4.50
CA GLN A 101 -11.03 4.72 -4.31
C GLN A 101 -10.80 5.79 -5.37
N ARG A 102 -10.13 6.89 -5.02
CA ARG A 102 -9.89 8.01 -5.95
C ARG A 102 -8.40 8.12 -6.26
N THR A 103 -8.03 8.13 -7.53
CA THR A 103 -6.62 8.03 -7.94
C THR A 103 -5.81 9.31 -7.72
N ASN A 104 -6.45 10.42 -7.34
CA ASN A 104 -5.81 11.67 -6.95
C ASN A 104 -5.67 11.83 -5.43
N ILE A 105 -6.19 10.90 -4.63
CA ILE A 105 -6.10 10.94 -3.17
C ILE A 105 -4.88 10.15 -2.71
N ALA A 106 -4.00 10.80 -1.96
CA ALA A 106 -2.83 10.20 -1.35
C ALA A 106 -3.11 9.67 0.07
N ASN A 107 -2.13 8.97 0.62
CA ASN A 107 -2.07 8.58 2.03
C ASN A 107 -0.63 8.74 2.52
N PRO A 108 -0.38 9.06 3.82
CA PRO A 108 0.96 9.06 4.39
C PRO A 108 1.81 7.83 4.00
N PRO A 109 3.04 8.02 3.50
CA PRO A 109 3.84 6.94 2.92
C PRO A 109 4.67 6.20 3.98
N SER A 110 3.98 5.64 4.98
CA SER A 110 4.61 5.03 6.17
C SER A 110 5.53 3.84 5.84
N ILE A 111 5.31 3.15 4.73
CA ILE A 111 6.17 2.06 4.22
C ILE A 111 7.63 2.52 4.05
N PHE A 112 7.90 3.78 3.68
CA PHE A 112 9.29 4.26 3.54
C PHE A 112 10.08 4.17 4.84
N TYR A 113 9.43 4.37 5.99
CA TYR A 113 10.08 4.20 7.28
C TYR A 113 10.52 2.74 7.51
N VAL A 114 9.68 1.78 7.09
CA VAL A 114 10.01 0.36 7.24
C VAL A 114 11.15 -0.04 6.31
N VAL A 115 11.12 0.45 5.06
CA VAL A 115 12.21 0.22 4.09
C VAL A 115 13.52 0.78 4.61
N ASP A 116 13.54 2.00 5.15
CA ASP A 116 14.72 2.60 5.81
C ASP A 116 15.29 1.66 6.87
N LYS A 117 14.43 1.10 7.73
CA LYS A 117 14.86 0.13 8.76
C LYS A 117 15.25 -1.24 8.24
N MET A 118 14.87 -1.63 7.02
CA MET A 118 15.35 -2.84 6.36
C MET A 118 16.73 -2.62 5.74
N LEU A 119 17.05 -1.41 5.30
CA LEU A 119 18.38 -1.05 4.80
C LEU A 119 19.44 -1.01 5.90
N ASP A 120 19.03 -0.78 7.16
CA ASP A 120 19.91 -0.89 8.33
C ASP A 120 20.15 -2.35 8.78
N ASP A 121 19.43 -3.34 8.21
CA ASP A 121 19.54 -4.76 8.59
C ASP A 121 20.53 -5.50 7.67
N GLU A 122 21.78 -5.64 8.13
CA GLU A 122 22.85 -6.30 7.37
C GLU A 122 22.53 -7.75 6.98
N LYS A 123 21.81 -8.50 7.84
CA LYS A 123 21.46 -9.90 7.57
C LYS A 123 20.41 -9.99 6.48
N LEU A 124 19.38 -9.15 6.57
CA LEU A 124 18.35 -9.07 5.54
C LEU A 124 18.94 -8.63 4.21
N LEU A 125 19.84 -7.63 4.20
CA LEU A 125 20.55 -7.19 3.01
C LEU A 125 21.42 -8.28 2.39
N ALA A 126 22.17 -9.02 3.20
CA ALA A 126 23.01 -10.11 2.71
C ALA A 126 22.20 -11.21 2.02
N LYS A 127 20.99 -11.49 2.51
CA LYS A 127 20.12 -12.55 1.97
C LYS A 127 19.20 -12.08 0.84
N HIS A 128 18.63 -10.88 0.95
CA HIS A 128 17.55 -10.37 0.08
C HIS A 128 17.85 -9.00 -0.57
N GLY A 129 19.12 -8.58 -0.60
CA GLY A 129 19.53 -7.28 -1.16
C GLY A 129 19.09 -7.06 -2.60
N SER A 130 19.02 -8.11 -3.43
CA SER A 130 18.51 -8.02 -4.81
C SER A 130 17.02 -7.67 -4.87
N ILE A 131 16.21 -8.21 -3.94
CA ILE A 131 14.78 -7.89 -3.83
C ILE A 131 14.61 -6.45 -3.37
N LEU A 132 15.31 -6.03 -2.31
CA LEU A 132 15.29 -4.65 -1.83
C LEU A 132 15.71 -3.65 -2.92
N ALA A 133 16.76 -3.97 -3.68
CA ALA A 133 17.17 -3.15 -4.83
C ALA A 133 16.08 -3.09 -5.92
N SER A 134 15.40 -4.21 -6.21
CA SER A 134 14.30 -4.25 -7.19
C SER A 134 13.06 -3.45 -6.78
N MET A 135 12.89 -3.15 -5.49
CA MET A 135 11.81 -2.28 -4.99
C MET A 135 12.06 -0.80 -5.34
N TYR A 136 13.32 -0.39 -5.51
CA TYR A 136 13.70 1.02 -5.67
C TYR A 136 12.95 1.74 -6.81
N PRO A 137 12.81 1.19 -8.04
CA PRO A 137 12.07 1.86 -9.11
C PRO A 137 10.60 2.13 -8.76
N ARG A 138 9.95 1.24 -8.00
CA ARG A 138 8.57 1.43 -7.53
C ARG A 138 8.52 2.49 -6.43
N LEU A 139 9.43 2.44 -5.46
CA LEU A 139 9.53 3.44 -4.39
C LEU A 139 9.79 4.85 -4.96
N GLU A 140 10.71 4.98 -5.91
CA GLU A 140 10.98 6.26 -6.58
C GLU A 140 9.74 6.76 -7.33
N LYS A 141 9.04 5.87 -8.05
CA LYS A 141 7.81 6.22 -8.77
C LYS A 141 6.73 6.71 -7.81
N TRP A 142 6.53 6.04 -6.68
CA TRP A 142 5.57 6.45 -5.65
C TRP A 142 5.93 7.80 -5.03
N TYR A 143 7.21 8.01 -4.69
CA TYR A 143 7.72 9.29 -4.21
C TYR A 143 7.47 10.43 -5.21
N ARG A 144 7.78 10.21 -6.49
CA ARG A 144 7.53 11.18 -7.57
C ARG A 144 6.04 11.44 -7.75
N TRP A 145 5.20 10.40 -7.65
CA TRP A 145 3.74 10.55 -7.70
C TRP A 145 3.24 11.43 -6.57
N LEU A 146 3.61 11.15 -5.31
CA LEU A 146 3.22 11.93 -4.14
C LEU A 146 3.60 13.40 -4.30
N ARG A 147 4.85 13.67 -4.67
CA ARG A 147 5.34 15.04 -4.84
C ARG A 147 4.62 15.82 -5.93
N ARG A 148 4.25 15.16 -7.02
CA ARG A 148 3.56 15.78 -8.15
C ARG A 148 2.07 15.95 -7.87
N SER A 149 1.41 14.92 -7.35
CA SER A 149 -0.04 14.88 -7.19
C SER A 149 -0.51 15.77 -6.04
N GLN A 150 0.30 15.90 -4.99
CA GLN A 150 -0.04 16.68 -3.79
C GLN A 150 0.65 18.05 -3.75
N ALA A 151 1.17 18.54 -4.88
CA ALA A 151 1.84 19.84 -4.93
C ALA A 151 0.85 21.00 -4.66
N GLY A 152 1.26 21.92 -3.78
CA GLY A 152 0.57 23.18 -3.51
C GLY A 152 0.82 24.23 -4.59
N LYS A 153 0.19 25.40 -4.45
CA LYS A 153 0.29 26.49 -5.43
C LYS A 153 1.69 27.10 -5.50
N GLU A 154 2.40 27.11 -4.38
CA GLU A 154 3.74 27.67 -4.26
C GLU A 154 4.80 26.58 -4.23
N LYS A 155 5.99 26.91 -4.74
CA LYS A 155 7.12 25.97 -4.76
C LYS A 155 7.47 25.53 -3.34
N GLY A 156 7.48 24.23 -3.10
CA GLY A 156 7.80 23.63 -1.80
C GLY A 156 6.59 23.43 -0.87
N THR A 157 5.38 23.81 -1.30
CA THR A 157 4.14 23.58 -0.54
C THR A 157 3.41 22.33 -1.03
N PHE A 158 2.55 21.77 -0.17
CA PHE A 158 1.70 20.60 -0.46
C PHE A 158 0.25 20.88 -0.06
N ARG A 159 -0.71 20.18 -0.69
CA ARG A 159 -2.14 20.29 -0.41
C ARG A 159 -2.85 18.95 -0.56
#